data_AF-A0A379KL73-F1
#
_entry.id   AF-A0A379KL73-F1
#
_cell.length_a   1.000
_cell.length_b   1.000
_cell.length_c   1.000
_cell.angle_alpha   90.00
_cell.angle_beta   90.00
_cell.angle_gamma   90.00
#
_symmetry.space_group_name_H-M   'P 1'
#
loop_
_entity.id
_entity.type
_entity.pdbx_description
1 polymer ?
#
loop_
_entity_poly.entity_id
_entity_poly.type
_entity_poly.pdbx_seq_one_letter_code
_entity_poly.pdbx_strand_id
1 'polypeptide(L)'
;MRIIAAVGIATVLAMGNAFAADCPKVTSITQSADEQDGMEGIAYSVKNNDGQWAGFTPNASESDLSAFELKNKKDTKTSVICRYESGDEGISLALKK
;
A
#
# COMPACT_ATOMS: atom_id res chain seq x y z
N MET A 1 28.53 38.29 26.72
CA MET A 1 28.42 36.86 26.37
C MET A 1 26.95 36.55 26.11
N ARG A 2 26.58 36.23 24.86
CA ARG A 2 25.22 35.79 24.52
C ARG A 2 25.21 34.27 24.64
N ILE A 3 24.55 33.74 25.67
CA ILE A 3 24.39 32.31 25.88
C ILE A 3 23.29 31.84 24.93
N ILE A 4 23.67 31.00 23.96
CA ILE A 4 22.75 30.33 23.04
C ILE A 4 22.13 29.17 23.81
N ALA A 5 20.89 29.33 24.26
CA ALA A 5 20.10 28.22 24.81
C ALA A 5 19.58 27.37 23.63
N ALA A 6 20.26 26.26 23.37
CA ALA A 6 19.78 25.21 22.50
C ALA A 6 18.51 24.60 23.12
N VAL A 7 17.34 25.00 22.61
CA VAL A 7 16.08 24.36 22.97
C VAL A 7 16.05 23.03 22.25
N GLY A 8 16.21 21.95 23.03
CA GLY A 8 16.27 20.58 22.58
C GLY A 8 15.06 20.23 21.70
N ILE A 9 15.35 19.66 20.54
CA ILE A 9 14.35 19.02 19.70
C ILE A 9 13.90 17.79 20.46
N ALA A 10 12.78 17.89 21.16
CA ALA A 10 12.07 16.74 21.67
C ALA A 10 11.56 15.96 20.44
N THR A 11 12.31 14.94 20.03
CA THR A 11 11.81 13.92 19.12
C THR A 11 10.66 13.21 19.82
N VAL A 12 9.44 13.60 19.46
CA VAL A 12 8.24 12.83 19.79
C VAL A 12 8.38 11.52 19.02
N LEU A 13 8.88 10.48 19.71
CA LEU A 13 8.70 9.11 19.27
C LEU A 13 7.19 8.86 19.34
N ALA A 14 6.51 9.17 18.24
CA ALA A 14 5.18 8.66 18.00
C ALA A 14 5.31 7.14 17.88
N MET A 15 5.28 6.47 19.03
CA MET A 15 4.89 5.07 19.16
C MET A 15 3.40 4.98 18.82
N GLY A 16 3.07 5.25 17.56
CA GLY A 16 1.81 4.82 16.99
C GLY A 16 1.97 3.35 16.68
N ASN A 17 1.01 2.52 17.10
CA ASN A 17 0.92 1.12 16.72
C ASN A 17 0.91 1.03 15.19
N ALA A 18 2.09 0.95 14.58
CA ALA A 18 2.25 0.65 13.18
C ALA A 18 1.63 -0.73 13.01
N PHE A 19 0.61 -0.82 12.16
CA PHE A 19 0.13 -2.11 11.71
C PHE A 19 1.33 -2.79 11.07
N ALA A 20 1.93 -3.75 11.77
CA ALA A 20 3.10 -4.49 11.32
C ALA A 20 2.72 -5.51 10.23
N ALA A 21 1.73 -5.19 9.40
CA ALA A 21 1.34 -6.03 8.28
C ALA A 21 2.39 -5.89 7.18
N ASP A 22 2.94 -7.00 6.74
CA ASP A 22 3.90 -7.01 5.65
C ASP A 22 3.17 -6.90 4.32
N CYS A 23 3.68 -6.04 3.45
CA CYS A 23 3.13 -5.92 2.10
C CYS A 23 3.28 -7.25 1.37
N PRO A 24 2.22 -7.75 0.71
CA PRO A 24 2.27 -9.01 -0.01
C PRO A 24 3.32 -8.96 -1.12
N LYS A 25 3.91 -10.12 -1.43
CA LYS A 25 4.84 -10.21 -2.56
C LYS A 25 4.06 -10.07 -3.87
N VAL A 26 4.62 -9.36 -4.83
CA VAL A 26 3.97 -9.14 -6.13
C VAL A 26 3.65 -10.44 -6.84
N THR A 27 4.53 -11.44 -6.73
CA THR A 27 4.34 -12.79 -7.27
C THR A 27 3.16 -13.57 -6.66
N SER A 28 2.57 -13.07 -5.58
CA SER A 28 1.38 -13.65 -4.93
C SER A 28 0.10 -12.87 -5.19
N ILE A 29 0.19 -11.71 -5.87
CA ILE A 29 -0.96 -10.91 -6.27
C ILE A 29 -1.64 -11.61 -7.44
N THR A 30 -2.95 -11.74 -7.34
CA THR A 30 -3.81 -12.17 -8.45
C THR A 30 -4.51 -10.94 -9.00
N GLN A 31 -4.73 -10.92 -10.32
CA GLN A 31 -5.49 -9.90 -11.01
C GLN A 31 -6.62 -10.56 -11.80
N SER A 32 -7.73 -9.87 -11.93
CA SER A 32 -8.85 -10.28 -12.77
C SER A 32 -9.61 -9.05 -13.25
N ALA A 33 -10.08 -9.07 -14.50
CA ALA A 33 -11.06 -8.11 -14.97
C ALA A 33 -12.31 -8.13 -14.06
N ASP A 34 -12.76 -6.95 -13.64
CA ASP A 34 -13.90 -6.78 -12.74
C ASP A 34 -14.60 -5.43 -13.03
N GLU A 35 -15.85 -5.30 -12.57
CA GLU A 35 -16.61 -4.05 -12.64
C GLU A 35 -17.02 -3.63 -11.23
N GLN A 36 -16.58 -2.45 -10.79
CA GLN A 36 -16.93 -1.90 -9.49
C GLN A 36 -17.53 -0.51 -9.65
N ASP A 37 -18.67 -0.27 -9.00
CA ASP A 37 -19.44 0.97 -9.07
C ASP A 37 -19.72 1.45 -10.52
N GLY A 38 -19.92 0.51 -11.44
CA GLY A 38 -20.18 0.79 -12.87
C GLY A 38 -18.94 1.17 -13.68
N MET A 39 -17.73 0.93 -13.15
CA MET A 39 -16.46 1.13 -13.85
C MET A 39 -15.78 -0.22 -14.08
N GLU A 40 -15.48 -0.53 -15.35
CA GLU A 40 -14.62 -1.65 -15.71
C GLU A 40 -13.18 -1.36 -15.28
N GLY A 41 -12.46 -2.40 -14.88
CA GLY A 41 -11.06 -2.29 -14.53
C GLY A 41 -10.48 -3.62 -14.06
N ILE A 42 -9.39 -3.54 -13.30
CA ILE A 42 -8.71 -4.72 -12.76
C ILE A 42 -8.86 -4.73 -11.25
N ALA A 43 -9.44 -5.81 -10.73
CA ALA A 43 -9.41 -6.14 -9.32
C ALA A 43 -8.13 -6.93 -9.00
N TYR A 44 -7.51 -6.57 -7.90
CA TYR A 44 -6.31 -7.23 -7.37
C TYR A 44 -6.64 -7.87 -6.04
N SER A 45 -6.16 -9.08 -5.81
CA SER A 45 -6.34 -9.74 -4.52
C SER A 45 -5.16 -10.65 -4.14
N VAL A 46 -4.91 -10.76 -2.84
CA VAL A 46 -3.90 -11.68 -2.28
C VAL A 46 -4.21 -11.96 -0.82
N LYS A 47 -3.87 -13.15 -0.35
CA LYS A 47 -3.94 -13.51 1.07
C LYS A 47 -2.55 -13.88 1.56
N ASN A 48 -2.10 -13.21 2.63
CA ASN A 48 -0.85 -13.53 3.32
C ASN A 48 -1.13 -13.76 4.82
N ASN A 49 -0.07 -13.82 5.64
CA ASN A 49 -0.19 -14.04 7.08
C ASN A 49 -0.94 -12.91 7.81
N ASP A 50 -0.93 -11.69 7.25
CA ASP A 50 -1.58 -10.53 7.85
C ASP A 50 -3.07 -10.44 7.51
N GLY A 51 -3.50 -11.12 6.44
CA GLY A 51 -4.90 -11.22 6.08
C GLY A 51 -5.14 -11.18 4.57
N GLN A 52 -6.37 -10.79 4.22
CA GLN A 52 -6.79 -10.63 2.83
C GLN A 52 -6.53 -9.19 2.41
N TRP A 53 -5.90 -9.02 1.25
CA TRP A 53 -5.66 -7.73 0.63
C TRP A 53 -6.47 -7.64 -0.65
N ALA A 54 -6.99 -6.46 -0.94
CA ALA A 54 -7.60 -6.20 -2.22
C ALA A 54 -7.36 -4.78 -2.70
N GLY A 55 -7.50 -4.60 -4.00
CA GLY A 55 -7.40 -3.33 -4.69
C GLY A 55 -8.24 -3.35 -5.95
N PHE A 56 -8.49 -2.17 -6.50
CA PHE A 56 -9.13 -2.02 -7.80
C PHE A 56 -8.53 -0.82 -8.50
N THR A 57 -8.18 -0.98 -9.79
CA THR A 57 -7.75 0.11 -10.65
C THR A 57 -8.76 0.26 -11.79
N PRO A 58 -9.56 1.33 -11.83
CA PRO A 58 -10.53 1.57 -12.90
C PRO A 58 -9.82 1.85 -14.22
N ASN A 59 -10.43 1.44 -15.33
CA ASN A 59 -9.92 1.60 -16.70
C ASN A 59 -8.52 1.01 -16.91
N ALA A 60 -8.10 0.06 -16.07
CA ALA A 60 -6.87 -0.70 -16.26
C ALA A 60 -7.14 -1.95 -17.11
N SER A 61 -6.09 -2.45 -17.75
CA SER A 61 -6.06 -3.79 -18.38
C SER A 61 -5.11 -4.68 -17.59
N GLU A 62 -5.19 -6.00 -17.80
CA GLU A 62 -4.26 -6.94 -17.18
C GLU A 62 -2.83 -6.65 -17.63
N SER A 63 -1.91 -6.62 -16.66
CA SER A 63 -0.50 -6.28 -16.89
C SER A 63 0.41 -7.36 -16.33
N ASP A 64 1.66 -7.42 -16.80
CA ASP A 64 2.63 -8.35 -16.21
C ASP A 64 3.00 -7.90 -14.79
N LEU A 65 2.42 -8.58 -13.80
CA LEU A 65 2.64 -8.29 -12.39
C LEU A 65 4.12 -8.37 -12.02
N SER A 66 4.93 -9.20 -12.70
CA SER A 66 6.35 -9.37 -12.34
C SER A 66 7.20 -8.11 -12.51
N ALA A 67 6.73 -7.13 -13.29
CA ALA A 67 7.40 -5.85 -13.48
C ALA A 67 7.12 -4.83 -12.35
N PHE A 68 6.12 -5.08 -11.51
CA PHE A 68 5.74 -4.17 -10.44
C PHE A 68 6.65 -4.33 -9.22
N GLU A 69 7.06 -3.20 -8.64
CA GLU A 69 7.86 -3.16 -7.42
C GLU A 69 7.12 -2.40 -6.32
N LEU A 70 7.29 -2.82 -5.06
CA LEU A 70 6.78 -2.07 -3.92
C LEU A 70 7.46 -0.70 -3.87
N LYS A 71 6.70 0.38 -4.07
CA LYS A 71 7.20 1.75 -3.97
C LYS A 71 6.89 2.39 -2.64
N ASN A 72 5.73 2.08 -2.06
CA ASN A 72 5.32 2.70 -0.81
C ASN A 72 4.44 1.77 0.03
N LYS A 73 4.59 1.86 1.35
CA LYS A 73 3.67 1.30 2.34
C LYS A 73 3.16 2.45 3.21
N LYS A 74 1.84 2.56 3.32
CA LYS A 74 1.17 3.57 4.15
C LYS A 74 0.27 2.90 5.17
N ASP A 75 0.63 3.07 6.44
CA ASP A 75 -0.24 2.71 7.55
C ASP A 75 -1.25 3.83 7.77
N THR A 76 -2.54 3.50 7.69
CA THR A 76 -3.62 4.43 8.01
C THR A 76 -4.29 4.03 9.32
N LYS A 77 -5.19 4.89 9.85
CA LYS A 77 -5.96 4.55 11.06
C LYS A 77 -6.85 3.32 10.86
N THR A 78 -7.25 3.02 9.63
CA THR A 78 -8.26 2.01 9.32
C THR A 78 -7.70 0.79 8.58
N SER A 79 -6.59 0.91 7.85
CA SER A 79 -5.98 -0.18 7.08
C SER A 79 -4.52 0.12 6.71
N VAL A 80 -3.78 -0.92 6.31
CA VAL A 80 -2.46 -0.79 5.66
C VAL A 80 -2.66 -0.78 4.16
N ILE A 81 -2.01 0.15 3.47
CA ILE A 81 -2.05 0.28 2.01
C ILE A 81 -0.64 0.08 1.45
N CYS A 82 -0.49 -0.87 0.54
CA CYS A 82 0.73 -1.15 -0.20
C CYS A 82 0.56 -0.70 -1.65
N ARG A 83 1.50 0.08 -2.15
CA ARG A 83 1.50 0.61 -3.51
C ARG A 83 2.69 0.08 -4.29
N TYR A 84 2.38 -0.52 -5.43
CA TYR A 84 3.34 -1.08 -6.37
C TYR A 84 3.27 -0.31 -7.68
N GLU A 85 4.41 -0.09 -8.33
CA GLU A 85 4.45 0.66 -9.59
C GLU A 85 5.38 -0.02 -10.61
N SER A 86 5.02 0.09 -11.89
CA SER A 86 5.80 -0.32 -13.05
C SER A 86 5.60 0.73 -14.15
N GLY A 87 6.61 1.55 -14.42
CA GLY A 87 6.46 2.68 -15.35
C GLY A 87 5.34 3.64 -14.91
N ASP A 88 4.34 3.80 -15.78
CA ASP A 88 3.16 4.65 -15.54
C ASP A 88 1.99 3.92 -14.89
N GLU A 89 2.14 2.62 -14.58
CA GLU A 89 1.11 1.78 -13.99
C GLU A 89 1.27 1.66 -12.47
N GLY A 90 0.15 1.53 -11.77
CA GLY A 90 0.12 1.43 -10.31
C GLY A 90 -0.93 0.47 -9.78
N ILE A 91 -0.53 -0.37 -8.83
CA ILE A 91 -1.40 -1.28 -8.07
C ILE A 91 -1.46 -0.78 -6.63
N SER A 92 -2.66 -0.61 -6.09
CA SER A 92 -2.85 -0.27 -4.67
C SER A 92 -3.64 -1.37 -3.98
N LEU A 93 -3.03 -2.02 -2.99
CA LEU A 93 -3.65 -3.05 -2.17
C LEU A 93 -3.89 -2.53 -0.76
N ALA A 94 -5.12 -2.64 -0.28
CA ALA A 94 -5.47 -2.37 1.10
C ALA A 94 -5.74 -3.67 1.85
N LEU A 95 -5.26 -3.78 3.09
CA LEU A 95 -5.58 -4.89 3.97
C LEU A 95 -7.06 -4.80 4.38
N LYS A 96 -7.84 -5.80 4.02
CA LYS A 96 -9.23 -5.96 4.45
C LYS A 96 -9.24 -6.35 5.93
N LYS A 97 -10.03 -5.64 6.72
CA LYS A 97 -10.33 -5.98 8.11
C LYS A 97 -11.52 -6.91 8.20
#